data_AF-A0A7C5CXJ0-F1
#
_entry.id   AF-A0A7C5CXJ0-F1
#
_cell.length_a   1.000
_cell.length_b   1.000
_cell.length_c   1.000
_cell.angle_alpha   90.00
_cell.angle_beta   90.00
_cell.angle_gamma   90.00
#
_symmetry.space_group_name_H-M   'P 1'
#
loop_
_entity.id
_entity.type
_entity.pdbx_description
1 polymer ?
#
loop_
_entity_poly.entity_id
_entity_poly.type
_entity_poly.pdbx_seq_one_letter_code
_entity_poly.pdbx_strand_id
1 'polypeptide(L)'
;MKRSKFNIVLYDRRWKAGFSLIELLVVISIIALFAALIVPFTARVFAKRTITRVQIELYKLDSAIESYKATLGVYPPGNLFANRWTNKSEHFATTLFYELTGCTNNVDVMNTPIKIADLKAATGNEAILNSPEMGGPGRNFFGSVRPDQHAVPNTSKIREFVVNVPGPEPTSGPVYDLEKEGRIVNPWNYDPSSTNKINADRFDLWVDIFVGKRIYRICNWSPEPVILR
;
A
#
# COMPACT_ATOMS: atom_id res chain seq x y z
N MET A 1 79.07 -40.61 -31.79
CA MET A 1 79.28 -39.17 -31.53
C MET A 1 78.03 -38.41 -31.97
N LYS A 2 77.14 -38.02 -31.04
CA LYS A 2 75.87 -37.32 -31.32
C LYS A 2 75.78 -36.13 -30.36
N ARG A 3 75.97 -34.90 -30.86
CA ARG A 3 75.86 -33.67 -30.06
C ARG A 3 74.38 -33.31 -29.89
N SER A 4 73.89 -33.38 -28.67
CA SER A 4 72.53 -32.94 -28.29
C SER A 4 72.46 -31.40 -28.34
N LYS A 5 71.50 -30.87 -29.09
CA LYS A 5 71.19 -29.43 -29.15
C LYS A 5 70.25 -29.08 -28.00
N PHE A 6 70.67 -28.20 -27.11
CA PHE A 6 69.80 -27.62 -26.07
C PHE A 6 68.98 -26.47 -26.67
N ASN A 7 67.65 -26.62 -26.67
CA ASN A 7 66.71 -25.52 -26.97
C ASN A 7 66.42 -24.76 -25.66
N ILE A 8 66.73 -23.47 -25.64
CA ILE A 8 66.38 -22.57 -24.54
C ILE A 8 64.98 -22.01 -24.84
N VAL A 9 63.99 -22.40 -24.05
CA VAL A 9 62.65 -21.81 -24.06
C VAL A 9 62.69 -20.56 -23.18
N LEU A 10 62.61 -19.37 -23.79
CA LEU A 10 62.48 -18.11 -23.05
C LEU A 10 61.03 -17.96 -22.58
N TYR A 11 60.80 -18.20 -21.29
CA TYR A 11 59.51 -17.88 -20.66
C TYR A 11 59.40 -16.36 -20.49
N ASP A 12 58.44 -15.75 -21.21
CA ASP A 12 58.05 -14.36 -21.00
C ASP A 12 57.43 -14.21 -19.60
N ARG A 13 58.21 -13.67 -18.66
CA ARG A 13 57.74 -13.34 -17.32
C ARG A 13 56.84 -12.10 -17.42
N ARG A 14 55.54 -12.30 -17.64
CA ARG A 14 54.55 -11.28 -17.31
C ARG A 14 54.57 -11.08 -15.80
N TRP A 15 55.16 -9.99 -15.35
CA TRP A 15 55.12 -9.58 -13.95
C TRP A 15 53.65 -9.33 -13.59
N LYS A 16 53.07 -10.22 -12.78
CA LYS A 16 51.81 -9.92 -12.11
C LYS A 16 52.15 -8.87 -11.04
N ALA A 17 51.95 -7.60 -11.35
CA ALA A 17 51.99 -6.54 -10.36
C ALA A 17 50.90 -6.83 -9.31
N GLY A 18 51.31 -7.19 -8.10
CA GLY A 18 50.41 -7.26 -6.95
C GLY A 18 50.12 -5.86 -6.43
N PHE A 19 48.91 -5.64 -5.94
CA PHE A 19 48.55 -4.38 -5.29
C PHE A 19 49.39 -4.18 -4.02
N SER A 20 49.90 -2.95 -3.84
CA SER A 20 50.54 -2.55 -2.61
C SER A 20 49.52 -2.32 -1.50
N LEU A 21 49.96 -2.48 -0.25
CA LEU A 21 49.12 -2.24 0.93
C LEU A 21 48.62 -0.78 0.96
N ILE A 22 49.46 0.17 0.53
CA ILE A 22 49.08 1.58 0.48
C ILE A 22 48.01 1.85 -0.58
N GLU A 23 48.08 1.23 -1.76
CA GLU A 23 47.05 1.38 -2.79
C GLU A 23 45.70 0.86 -2.30
N LEU A 24 45.69 -0.29 -1.62
CA LEU A 24 44.45 -0.81 -1.03
C LEU A 24 43.91 0.12 0.06
N LEU A 25 44.78 0.72 0.88
CA LEU A 25 44.41 1.63 1.96
C LEU A 25 43.83 2.96 1.45
N VAL A 26 44.39 3.50 0.36
CA VAL A 26 43.86 4.68 -0.32
C VAL A 26 42.48 4.38 -0.92
N VAL A 27 42.29 3.20 -1.52
CA VAL A 27 40.99 2.83 -2.10
C VAL A 27 39.89 2.72 -1.04
N ILE A 28 40.14 2.01 0.07
CA ILE A 28 39.12 1.87 1.13
C ILE A 28 38.84 3.20 1.83
N SER A 29 39.83 4.10 1.96
CA SER A 29 39.63 5.42 2.56
C SER A 29 38.81 6.34 1.66
N ILE A 30 39.01 6.29 0.34
CA ILE A 30 38.17 7.00 -0.64
C ILE A 30 36.73 6.44 -0.62
N ILE A 31 36.55 5.11 -0.59
CA ILE A 31 35.22 4.49 -0.50
C ILE A 31 34.51 4.88 0.80
N ALA A 32 35.21 4.86 1.94
CA ALA A 32 34.67 5.25 3.24
C ALA A 32 34.23 6.73 3.25
N LEU A 33 35.02 7.62 2.64
CA LEU A 33 34.69 9.03 2.49
C LEU A 33 33.41 9.22 1.67
N PHE A 34 33.28 8.56 0.52
CA PHE A 34 32.07 8.64 -0.29
C PHE A 34 30.85 8.04 0.41
N ALA A 35 31.01 6.90 1.09
CA ALA A 35 29.92 6.27 1.84
C ALA A 35 29.39 7.21 2.94
N ALA A 36 30.28 7.89 3.67
CA ALA A 36 29.90 8.83 4.72
C ALA A 36 29.04 10.00 4.22
N LEU A 37 29.25 10.45 2.97
CA LEU A 37 28.47 11.54 2.36
C LEU A 37 27.08 11.09 1.87
N ILE A 38 26.93 9.82 1.46
CA ILE A 38 25.69 9.32 0.84
C ILE A 38 24.65 8.87 1.87
N VAL A 39 25.09 8.24 2.96
CA VAL A 39 24.20 7.60 3.96
C VAL A 39 23.08 8.51 4.50
N PRO A 40 23.30 9.78 4.93
CA PRO A 40 22.26 10.55 5.63
C PRO A 40 21.05 10.93 4.75
N PHE A 41 21.18 10.91 3.43
CA PHE A 41 20.09 11.30 2.52
C PHE A 41 19.08 10.17 2.28
N THR A 42 19.48 8.91 2.47
CA THR A 42 18.68 7.73 2.14
C THR A 42 17.34 7.70 2.88
N ALA A 43 17.32 7.99 4.19
CA ALA A 43 16.10 7.95 5.00
C ALA A 43 15.02 8.95 4.53
N ARG A 44 15.42 10.17 4.13
CA ARG A 44 14.48 11.18 3.63
C ARG A 44 13.90 10.79 2.27
N VAL A 45 14.71 10.18 1.41
CA VAL A 45 14.27 9.69 0.10
C VAL A 45 13.26 8.54 0.25
N PHE A 46 13.52 7.59 1.15
CA PHE A 46 12.56 6.51 1.44
C PHE A 46 11.25 7.04 2.00
N ALA A 47 11.30 7.99 2.94
CA ALA A 47 10.12 8.65 3.49
C ALA A 47 9.26 9.30 2.40
N LYS A 48 9.88 10.12 1.54
CA LYS A 48 9.20 10.77 0.42
C LYS A 48 8.62 9.76 -0.56
N ARG A 49 9.37 8.71 -0.90
CA ARG A 49 8.92 7.64 -1.80
C ARG A 49 7.68 6.94 -1.26
N THR A 50 7.65 6.61 0.02
CA THR A 50 6.48 5.98 0.67
C THR A 50 5.26 6.88 0.62
N ILE A 51 5.42 8.16 0.99
CA ILE A 51 4.34 9.15 0.94
C ILE A 51 3.80 9.30 -0.48
N THR A 52 4.67 9.49 -1.47
CA THR A 52 4.27 9.65 -2.87
C THR A 52 3.58 8.40 -3.41
N ARG A 53 4.02 7.19 -3.03
CA ARG A 53 3.34 5.95 -3.42
C ARG A 53 1.90 5.92 -2.88
N VAL A 54 1.71 6.25 -1.60
CA VAL A 54 0.37 6.25 -0.98
C VAL A 54 -0.51 7.34 -1.58
N GLN A 55 0.04 8.51 -1.92
CA GLN A 55 -0.69 9.55 -2.65
C GLN A 55 -1.15 9.09 -4.04
N ILE A 56 -0.32 8.34 -4.78
CA ILE A 56 -0.73 7.78 -6.07
C ILE A 56 -1.88 6.78 -5.89
N GLU A 57 -1.84 5.96 -4.84
CA GLU A 57 -2.92 5.03 -4.50
C GLU A 57 -4.21 5.77 -4.11
N LEU A 58 -4.10 6.88 -3.34
CA LEU A 58 -5.21 7.78 -3.05
C LEU A 58 -5.85 8.29 -4.35
N TYR A 59 -5.06 8.84 -5.28
CA TYR A 59 -5.60 9.39 -6.54
C TYR A 59 -6.29 8.32 -7.39
N LYS A 60 -5.77 7.09 -7.39
CA LYS A 60 -6.41 5.97 -8.09
C LYS A 60 -7.77 5.65 -7.49
N LEU A 61 -7.87 5.58 -6.17
CA LEU A 61 -9.15 5.36 -5.47
C LEU A 61 -10.11 6.52 -5.67
N ASP A 62 -9.64 7.77 -5.51
CA ASP A 62 -10.46 8.98 -5.69
C ASP A 62 -11.09 9.02 -7.08
N SER A 63 -10.28 8.76 -8.12
CA SER A 63 -10.78 8.70 -9.50
C SER A 63 -11.77 7.56 -9.74
N ALA A 64 -11.57 6.38 -9.12
CA ALA A 64 -12.48 5.26 -9.26
C ALA A 64 -13.83 5.55 -8.59
N ILE A 65 -13.83 6.20 -7.43
CA ILE A 65 -15.03 6.60 -6.70
C ILE A 65 -15.82 7.67 -7.48
N GLU A 66 -15.14 8.65 -8.07
CA GLU A 66 -15.82 9.64 -8.91
C GLU A 66 -16.41 9.00 -10.17
N SER A 67 -15.70 8.06 -10.80
CA SER A 67 -16.23 7.30 -11.94
C SER A 67 -17.45 6.45 -11.57
N TYR A 68 -17.45 5.87 -10.35
CA TYR A 68 -18.60 5.15 -9.81
C TYR A 68 -19.81 6.09 -9.71
N LYS A 69 -19.66 7.24 -9.05
CA LYS A 69 -20.74 8.23 -8.91
C LYS A 69 -21.23 8.76 -10.25
N ALA A 70 -20.32 9.03 -11.18
CA ALA A 70 -20.69 9.49 -12.53
C ALA A 70 -21.57 8.47 -13.28
N THR A 71 -21.40 7.17 -12.99
CA THR A 71 -22.16 6.09 -13.65
C THR A 71 -23.45 5.74 -12.91
N LEU A 72 -23.40 5.70 -11.57
CA LEU A 72 -24.49 5.20 -10.73
C LEU A 72 -25.31 6.31 -10.05
N GLY A 73 -24.89 7.57 -10.17
CA GLY A 73 -25.56 8.73 -9.60
C GLY A 73 -25.38 8.91 -8.09
N VAL A 74 -24.84 7.90 -7.40
CA VAL A 74 -24.60 7.89 -5.96
C VAL A 74 -23.16 7.47 -5.67
N TYR A 75 -22.59 7.97 -4.57
CA TYR A 75 -21.30 7.45 -4.09
C TYR A 75 -21.47 6.03 -3.55
N PRO A 76 -20.39 5.20 -3.57
CA PRO A 76 -20.40 3.90 -2.90
C PRO A 76 -20.90 4.02 -1.46
N PRO A 77 -21.75 3.10 -0.97
CA PRO A 77 -22.22 3.11 0.41
C PRO A 77 -21.07 3.13 1.42
N GLY A 78 -21.25 3.88 2.50
CA GLY A 78 -20.30 3.92 3.61
C GLY A 78 -20.55 2.83 4.66
N ASN A 79 -19.82 2.91 5.76
CA ASN A 79 -20.11 2.11 6.94
C ASN A 79 -21.33 2.68 7.68
N LEU A 80 -22.39 1.88 7.88
CA LEU A 80 -23.59 2.31 8.59
C LEU A 80 -23.39 2.43 10.11
N PHE A 81 -22.30 1.86 10.63
CA PHE A 81 -21.87 1.99 12.03
C PHE A 81 -20.91 3.17 12.27
N ALA A 82 -20.69 4.05 11.29
CA ALA A 82 -19.77 5.19 11.43
C ALA A 82 -20.14 6.13 12.60
N ASN A 83 -21.39 6.13 13.08
CA ASN A 83 -21.84 6.89 14.26
C ASN A 83 -21.73 6.13 15.59
N ARG A 84 -21.46 4.82 15.57
CA ARG A 84 -21.54 3.92 16.73
C ARG A 84 -20.20 3.70 17.42
N TRP A 85 -19.12 4.23 16.85
CA TRP A 85 -17.76 4.13 17.37
C TRP A 85 -17.29 5.48 17.89
N THR A 86 -17.26 5.61 19.21
CA THR A 86 -16.95 6.82 19.97
C THR A 86 -15.46 7.21 19.95
N ASN A 87 -14.59 6.40 19.34
CA ASN A 87 -13.15 6.62 19.24
C ASN A 87 -12.72 6.83 17.78
N LYS A 88 -12.31 8.05 17.42
CA LYS A 88 -11.82 8.43 16.07
C LYS A 88 -10.52 7.73 15.63
N SER A 89 -9.97 6.84 16.45
CA SER A 89 -8.71 6.11 16.21
C SER A 89 -8.93 4.73 15.58
N GLU A 90 -10.17 4.33 15.32
CA GLU A 90 -10.49 3.00 14.85
C GLU A 90 -10.83 3.01 13.36
N HIS A 91 -10.24 2.07 12.64
CA HIS A 91 -10.46 1.86 11.21
C HIS A 91 -11.95 1.58 10.92
N PHE A 92 -12.52 2.28 9.93
CA PHE A 92 -13.88 2.03 9.46
C PHE A 92 -13.87 0.96 8.39
N ALA A 93 -14.44 -0.21 8.66
CA ALA A 93 -14.62 -1.21 7.60
C ALA A 93 -15.49 -0.64 6.48
N THR A 94 -15.11 -0.88 5.22
CA THR A 94 -15.83 -0.29 4.06
C THR A 94 -16.31 -1.37 3.09
N THR A 95 -17.43 -1.11 2.41
CA THR A 95 -17.87 -1.92 1.24
C THR A 95 -17.10 -1.57 -0.02
N LEU A 96 -16.24 -0.54 0.04
CA LEU A 96 -15.60 0.13 -1.10
C LEU A 96 -14.86 -0.84 -2.02
N PHE A 97 -14.20 -1.86 -1.46
CA PHE A 97 -13.53 -2.88 -2.25
C PHE A 97 -14.50 -3.53 -3.24
N TYR A 98 -15.60 -4.08 -2.75
CA TYR A 98 -16.60 -4.78 -3.54
C TYR A 98 -17.34 -3.84 -4.49
N GLU A 99 -17.63 -2.62 -4.05
CA GLU A 99 -18.28 -1.60 -4.89
C GLU A 99 -17.42 -1.17 -6.07
N LEU A 100 -16.10 -1.03 -5.90
CA LEU A 100 -15.23 -0.56 -6.97
C LEU A 100 -14.72 -1.69 -7.87
N THR A 101 -14.61 -2.93 -7.40
CA THR A 101 -14.21 -4.07 -8.25
C THR A 101 -15.40 -4.71 -8.96
N GLY A 102 -16.61 -4.54 -8.43
CA GLY A 102 -17.76 -5.38 -8.75
C GLY A 102 -17.63 -6.74 -8.08
N CYS A 103 -18.73 -7.26 -7.52
CA CYS A 103 -18.75 -8.59 -6.91
C CYS A 103 -20.04 -9.35 -7.24
N THR A 104 -19.98 -10.67 -7.14
CA THR A 104 -21.13 -11.58 -7.14
C THR A 104 -21.33 -12.16 -5.72
N ASN A 105 -22.57 -12.18 -5.24
CA ASN A 105 -23.05 -12.94 -4.08
C ASN A 105 -22.95 -14.47 -4.25
N ASN A 106 -22.72 -14.99 -5.47
CA ASN A 106 -22.54 -16.42 -5.69
C ASN A 106 -21.45 -16.71 -6.74
N VAL A 107 -20.21 -16.86 -6.25
CA VAL A 107 -19.05 -17.40 -6.99
C VAL A 107 -18.53 -16.51 -8.16
N ASP A 108 -17.22 -16.24 -8.10
CA ASP A 108 -16.29 -16.01 -9.23
C ASP A 108 -16.71 -15.18 -10.44
N VAL A 109 -17.23 -13.96 -10.23
CA VAL A 109 -17.21 -12.94 -11.29
C VAL A 109 -16.93 -11.56 -10.66
N MET A 110 -15.84 -11.32 -9.91
CA MET A 110 -14.42 -11.33 -10.31
C MET A 110 -13.51 -11.99 -9.24
N ASN A 111 -13.87 -13.20 -8.80
CA ASN A 111 -13.14 -14.06 -7.82
C ASN A 111 -12.89 -13.44 -6.43
N THR A 112 -13.76 -12.57 -5.93
CA THR A 112 -13.72 -12.12 -4.51
C THR A 112 -15.02 -12.46 -3.80
N PRO A 113 -15.22 -13.73 -3.38
CA PRO A 113 -16.43 -14.14 -2.67
C PRO A 113 -16.60 -13.32 -1.39
N ILE A 114 -17.83 -12.89 -1.13
CA ILE A 114 -18.21 -12.20 0.11
C ILE A 114 -19.34 -12.96 0.80
N LYS A 115 -19.19 -13.19 2.10
CA LYS A 115 -20.31 -13.67 2.92
C LYS A 115 -21.13 -12.47 3.37
N ILE A 116 -22.42 -12.43 3.04
CA ILE A 116 -23.33 -11.35 3.43
C ILE A 116 -23.37 -11.17 4.95
N ALA A 117 -23.25 -12.27 5.71
CA ALA A 117 -23.16 -12.23 7.17
C ALA A 117 -21.95 -11.42 7.67
N ASP A 118 -20.78 -11.61 7.05
CA ASP A 118 -19.55 -10.88 7.41
C ASP A 118 -19.66 -9.41 6.99
N LEU A 119 -20.25 -9.13 5.82
CA LEU A 119 -20.53 -7.76 5.35
C LEU A 119 -21.42 -6.99 6.34
N LYS A 120 -22.52 -7.62 6.75
CA LYS A 120 -23.47 -7.04 7.70
C LYS A 120 -22.81 -6.84 9.07
N ALA A 121 -22.00 -7.78 9.52
CA ALA A 121 -21.27 -7.66 10.78
C ALA A 121 -20.25 -6.53 10.76
N ALA A 122 -19.52 -6.34 9.65
CA ALA A 122 -18.46 -5.35 9.53
C ALA A 122 -18.97 -3.92 9.25
N THR A 123 -19.99 -3.79 8.41
CA THR A 123 -20.40 -2.49 7.84
C THR A 123 -21.87 -2.13 8.09
N GLY A 124 -22.68 -3.09 8.52
CA GLY A 124 -24.14 -2.95 8.62
C GLY A 124 -24.87 -3.07 7.29
N ASN A 125 -24.16 -3.06 6.16
CA ASN A 125 -24.74 -3.22 4.84
C ASN A 125 -25.11 -4.69 4.58
N GLU A 126 -26.27 -4.91 3.97
CA GLU A 126 -26.75 -6.24 3.59
C GLU A 126 -26.63 -6.49 2.08
N ALA A 127 -26.28 -5.46 1.32
CA ALA A 127 -26.17 -5.50 -0.12
C ALA A 127 -24.98 -4.66 -0.61
N ILE A 128 -24.51 -5.01 -1.79
CA ILE A 128 -23.54 -4.26 -2.60
C ILE A 128 -24.31 -3.70 -3.79
N LEU A 129 -24.31 -2.38 -3.95
CA LEU A 129 -25.07 -1.70 -5.02
C LEU A 129 -24.52 -2.05 -6.40
N ASN A 130 -23.22 -2.30 -6.51
CA ASN A 130 -22.58 -2.73 -7.75
C ASN A 130 -22.43 -4.26 -7.87
N SER A 131 -23.48 -5.02 -7.51
CA SER A 131 -23.54 -6.48 -7.65
C SER A 131 -24.68 -6.89 -8.59
N PRO A 132 -24.42 -7.67 -9.68
CA PRO A 132 -25.47 -8.14 -10.60
C PRO A 132 -26.58 -8.92 -9.90
N GLU A 133 -26.22 -9.77 -8.94
CA GLU A 133 -27.18 -10.61 -8.24
C GLU A 133 -27.99 -9.84 -7.18
N MET A 134 -27.61 -8.59 -6.90
CA MET A 134 -28.34 -7.65 -6.06
C MET A 134 -29.00 -6.53 -6.89
N GLY A 135 -29.10 -6.70 -8.21
CA GLY A 135 -29.76 -5.76 -9.13
C GLY A 135 -28.87 -4.60 -9.62
N GLY A 136 -27.58 -4.61 -9.29
CA GLY A 136 -26.57 -3.67 -9.75
C GLY A 136 -25.93 -4.02 -11.10
N PRO A 137 -25.09 -3.15 -11.68
CA PRO A 137 -24.49 -3.42 -12.99
C PRO A 137 -23.22 -4.29 -12.96
N GLY A 138 -22.62 -4.56 -11.79
CA GLY A 138 -21.42 -5.41 -11.65
C GLY A 138 -20.19 -4.91 -12.39
N ARG A 139 -20.01 -3.59 -12.51
CA ARG A 139 -18.93 -2.99 -13.29
C ARG A 139 -17.66 -2.85 -12.48
N ASN A 140 -16.51 -3.05 -13.10
CA ASN A 140 -15.24 -2.74 -12.44
C ASN A 140 -14.85 -1.28 -12.71
N PHE A 141 -14.79 -0.48 -11.65
CA PHE A 141 -14.40 0.93 -11.67
C PHE A 141 -12.92 1.16 -11.32
N PHE A 142 -12.28 0.20 -10.63
CA PHE A 142 -10.88 0.32 -10.19
C PHE A 142 -9.85 -0.28 -11.15
N GLY A 143 -10.29 -1.17 -12.04
CA GLY A 143 -9.45 -2.00 -12.89
C GLY A 143 -8.77 -3.13 -12.10
N SER A 144 -7.53 -3.44 -12.46
CA SER A 144 -6.75 -4.47 -11.77
C SER A 144 -6.30 -4.00 -10.38
N VAL A 145 -6.52 -4.85 -9.38
CA VAL A 145 -6.06 -4.68 -8.00
C VAL A 145 -4.79 -5.48 -7.79
N ARG A 146 -3.72 -4.83 -7.33
CA ARG A 146 -2.48 -5.54 -7.01
C ARG A 146 -2.59 -6.28 -5.67
N PRO A 147 -1.80 -7.35 -5.45
CA PRO A 147 -1.81 -8.10 -4.18
C PRO A 147 -1.45 -7.27 -2.93
N ASP A 148 -0.75 -6.15 -3.10
CA ASP A 148 -0.36 -5.23 -2.02
C ASP A 148 -1.43 -4.18 -1.68
N GLN A 149 -2.40 -3.99 -2.56
CA GLN A 149 -3.47 -2.97 -2.44
C GLN A 149 -4.73 -3.48 -1.74
N HIS A 150 -4.77 -4.76 -1.38
CA HIS A 150 -5.90 -5.36 -0.69
C HIS A 150 -5.46 -6.43 0.30
N ALA A 151 -6.34 -6.72 1.25
CA ALA A 151 -6.18 -7.71 2.30
C ALA A 151 -7.55 -8.05 2.90
N VAL A 152 -7.61 -9.07 3.75
CA VAL A 152 -8.75 -9.36 4.63
C VAL A 152 -8.35 -9.06 6.07
N PRO A 153 -8.61 -7.85 6.59
CA PRO A 153 -8.23 -7.49 7.95
C PRO A 153 -8.89 -8.39 9.00
N ASN A 154 -8.14 -8.73 10.05
CA ASN A 154 -8.65 -9.49 11.21
C ASN A 154 -9.79 -8.78 11.96
N THR A 155 -9.85 -7.45 11.88
CA THR A 155 -10.85 -6.62 12.54
C THR A 155 -12.20 -6.61 11.83
N SER A 156 -12.20 -6.61 10.49
CA SER A 156 -13.42 -6.52 9.68
C SER A 156 -13.83 -7.84 9.05
N LYS A 157 -12.88 -8.76 8.82
CA LYS A 157 -13.05 -10.07 8.17
C LYS A 157 -13.65 -10.00 6.76
N ILE A 158 -13.63 -8.83 6.15
CA ILE A 158 -14.02 -8.61 4.76
C ILE A 158 -12.80 -8.11 3.97
N ARG A 159 -12.80 -8.30 2.65
CA ARG A 159 -11.74 -7.78 1.81
C ARG A 159 -11.85 -6.27 1.69
N GLU A 160 -10.73 -5.58 1.89
CA GLU A 160 -10.66 -4.12 1.88
C GLU A 160 -9.48 -3.62 1.07
N PHE A 161 -9.57 -2.38 0.59
CA PHE A 161 -8.40 -1.69 0.08
C PHE A 161 -7.47 -1.32 1.24
N VAL A 162 -6.19 -1.66 1.10
CA VAL A 162 -5.17 -1.38 2.10
C VAL A 162 -3.94 -0.75 1.49
N VAL A 163 -3.19 -0.04 2.32
CA VAL A 163 -1.82 0.35 2.01
C VAL A 163 -0.84 -0.58 2.70
N ASN A 164 0.21 -0.97 1.98
CA ASN A 164 1.33 -1.71 2.55
C ASN A 164 2.31 -0.75 3.28
N VAL A 165 1.78 0.03 4.23
CA VAL A 165 2.55 0.90 5.14
C VAL A 165 1.88 0.83 6.50
N PRO A 166 2.63 0.54 7.58
CA PRO A 166 2.07 0.57 8.93
C PRO A 166 1.44 1.94 9.24
N GLY A 167 0.30 1.94 9.90
CA GLY A 167 -0.37 3.12 10.44
C GLY A 167 -0.47 3.06 11.95
N PRO A 168 -1.01 4.11 12.60
CA PRO A 168 -1.37 4.07 14.01
C PRO A 168 -2.19 2.81 14.31
N GLU A 169 -1.77 2.05 15.32
CA GLU A 169 -2.50 0.85 15.70
C GLU A 169 -3.81 1.24 16.37
N PRO A 170 -4.93 0.58 16.02
CA PRO A 170 -6.13 0.64 16.83
C PRO A 170 -5.83 0.19 18.27
N THR A 171 -6.68 0.60 19.21
CA THR A 171 -6.64 0.13 20.61
C THR A 171 -6.73 -1.40 20.74
N SER A 172 -7.29 -2.07 19.73
CA SER A 172 -7.37 -3.53 19.63
C SER A 172 -6.07 -4.22 19.21
N GLY A 173 -4.98 -3.48 18.98
CA GLY A 173 -3.70 -4.00 18.49
C GLY A 173 -3.55 -3.92 16.97
N PRO A 174 -2.46 -4.46 16.40
CA PRO A 174 -2.14 -4.32 14.98
C PRO A 174 -3.17 -5.02 14.10
N VAL A 175 -3.47 -4.39 12.96
CA VAL A 175 -4.34 -4.95 11.93
C VAL A 175 -3.50 -5.83 11.01
N TYR A 176 -3.84 -7.12 10.92
CA TYR A 176 -3.13 -8.09 10.09
C TYR A 176 -4.06 -8.73 9.04
N ASP A 177 -3.45 -9.15 7.95
CA ASP A 177 -4.10 -9.87 6.85
C ASP A 177 -4.37 -11.32 7.25
N LEU A 178 -5.64 -11.72 7.30
CA LEU A 178 -6.04 -13.09 7.60
C LEU A 178 -5.64 -14.08 6.50
N GLU A 179 -5.40 -13.61 5.28
CA GLU A 179 -5.00 -14.45 4.16
C GLU A 179 -3.47 -14.58 4.03
N LYS A 180 -2.71 -13.76 4.76
CA LYS A 180 -1.24 -13.71 4.69
C LYS A 180 -0.65 -13.56 6.08
N GLU A 181 -0.22 -14.67 6.65
CA GLU A 181 0.33 -14.74 8.00
C GLU A 181 1.42 -13.68 8.25
N GLY A 182 1.27 -12.93 9.34
CA GLY A 182 2.23 -11.91 9.78
C GLY A 182 2.23 -10.60 8.97
N ARG A 183 1.41 -10.46 7.93
CA ARG A 183 1.34 -9.22 7.15
C ARG A 183 0.51 -8.16 7.87
N ILE A 184 1.17 -7.15 8.42
CA ILE A 184 0.50 -5.94 8.93
C ILE A 184 -0.05 -5.14 7.76
N VAL A 185 -1.30 -4.72 7.86
CA VAL A 185 -2.00 -3.94 6.83
C VAL A 185 -2.63 -2.70 7.44
N ASN A 186 -2.85 -1.70 6.61
CA ASN A 186 -3.46 -0.45 7.03
C ASN A 186 -4.57 -0.10 6.02
N PRO A 187 -5.84 -0.38 6.35
CA PRO A 187 -6.90 -0.16 5.38
C PRO A 187 -7.24 1.32 5.19
N TRP A 188 -7.80 1.64 4.02
CA TRP A 188 -8.29 2.97 3.70
C TRP A 188 -9.57 3.28 4.47
N ASN A 189 -9.67 4.49 5.01
CA ASN A 189 -10.90 5.00 5.60
C ASN A 189 -11.67 5.80 4.56
N TYR A 190 -12.99 5.62 4.53
CA TYR A 190 -13.88 6.26 3.58
C TYR A 190 -15.20 6.66 4.24
N ASP A 191 -15.60 7.92 4.05
CA ASP A 191 -16.86 8.47 4.54
C ASP A 191 -17.61 9.25 3.42
N PRO A 192 -18.71 8.69 2.89
CA PRO A 192 -19.57 9.40 1.94
C PRO A 192 -20.69 10.20 2.60
N SER A 193 -20.84 10.15 3.93
CA SER A 193 -21.98 10.72 4.64
C SER A 193 -21.93 12.24 4.68
N SER A 194 -23.08 12.91 4.54
CA SER A 194 -23.15 14.38 4.61
C SER A 194 -22.88 14.95 6.00
N THR A 195 -22.94 14.13 7.04
CA THR A 195 -22.98 14.59 8.44
C THR A 195 -21.59 14.66 9.07
N ASN A 196 -20.66 13.79 8.65
CA ASN A 196 -19.36 13.63 9.31
C ASN A 196 -18.16 13.92 8.40
N LYS A 197 -18.41 14.34 7.16
CA LYS A 197 -17.36 14.64 6.18
C LYS A 197 -16.83 16.08 6.28
N ILE A 198 -15.53 16.23 6.05
CA ILE A 198 -14.80 17.47 5.87
C ILE A 198 -15.13 18.08 4.51
N ASN A 199 -15.35 17.25 3.48
CA ASN A 199 -15.67 17.69 2.12
C ASN A 199 -17.19 17.68 1.84
N ALA A 200 -17.89 18.78 2.15
CA ALA A 200 -19.36 18.91 2.08
C ALA A 200 -20.02 18.45 0.75
N ASP A 201 -19.31 18.49 -0.38
CA ASP A 201 -19.86 18.15 -1.70
C ASP A 201 -19.35 16.81 -2.26
N ARG A 202 -18.34 16.19 -1.64
CA ARG A 202 -17.73 14.93 -2.08
C ARG A 202 -17.76 13.88 -0.96
N PHE A 203 -16.81 12.96 -0.97
CA PHE A 203 -16.54 12.00 0.09
C PHE A 203 -15.19 12.32 0.72
N ASP A 204 -14.98 11.84 1.94
CA ASP A 204 -13.67 11.84 2.58
C ASP A 204 -13.00 10.49 2.36
N LEU A 205 -11.75 10.49 1.90
CA LEU A 205 -10.92 9.30 1.76
C LEU A 205 -9.55 9.59 2.37
N TRP A 206 -9.11 8.75 3.32
CA TRP A 206 -7.83 8.96 3.99
C TRP A 206 -7.21 7.70 4.57
N VAL A 207 -5.90 7.79 4.82
CA VAL A 207 -5.13 6.81 5.59
C VAL A 207 -4.05 7.52 6.39
N ASP A 208 -3.82 7.04 7.60
CA ASP A 208 -2.77 7.54 8.49
C ASP A 208 -1.60 6.55 8.45
N ILE A 209 -0.41 7.02 8.08
CA ILE A 209 0.78 6.18 7.89
C ILE A 209 1.95 6.64 8.78
N PHE A 210 2.71 5.67 9.29
CA PHE A 210 3.98 5.93 9.95
C PHE A 210 5.09 6.13 8.92
N VAL A 211 5.78 7.26 9.04
CA VAL A 211 7.01 7.53 8.28
C VAL A 211 8.06 8.05 9.25
N GLY A 212 8.97 7.17 9.67
CA GLY A 212 9.91 7.44 10.75
C GLY A 212 9.17 7.51 12.09
N LYS A 213 9.29 8.65 12.79
CA LYS A 213 8.64 8.90 14.10
C LYS A 213 7.37 9.74 14.02
N ARG A 214 6.88 10.01 12.81
CA ARG A 214 5.73 10.90 12.58
C ARG A 214 4.61 10.13 11.89
N ILE A 215 3.38 10.55 12.20
CA ILE A 215 2.17 10.09 11.52
C ILE A 215 1.82 11.11 10.44
N TYR A 216 1.63 10.64 9.22
CA TYR A 216 1.17 11.44 8.11
C TYR A 216 -0.21 10.95 7.69
N ARG A 217 -1.18 11.87 7.62
CA ARG A 217 -2.46 11.63 7.00
C ARG A 217 -2.37 11.97 5.52
N ILE A 218 -2.65 10.97 4.70
CA ILE A 218 -2.82 11.14 3.25
C ILE A 218 -4.32 11.13 2.98
N CYS A 219 -4.85 12.22 2.42
CA CYS A 219 -6.28 12.41 2.25
C CYS A 219 -6.65 13.21 0.99
N ASN A 220 -7.91 13.14 0.56
CA ASN A 220 -8.40 13.81 -0.65
C ASN A 220 -8.85 15.27 -0.46
N TRP A 221 -8.85 15.79 0.77
CA TRP A 221 -9.14 17.21 1.08
C TRP A 221 -7.90 18.07 1.31
N SER A 222 -6.69 17.49 1.24
CA SER A 222 -5.43 18.22 1.33
C SER A 222 -4.45 17.71 0.26
N PRO A 223 -3.89 18.60 -0.58
CA PRO A 223 -2.90 18.19 -1.58
C PRO A 223 -1.59 17.72 -0.94
N GLU A 224 -1.27 18.25 0.24
CA GLU A 224 -0.09 17.87 1.01
C GLU A 224 -0.45 16.94 2.18
N PRO A 225 0.42 15.97 2.52
CA PRO A 225 0.26 15.14 3.71
C PRO A 225 0.11 15.97 4.99
N VAL A 226 -0.93 15.72 5.77
CA VAL A 226 -1.13 16.40 7.05
C VAL A 226 -0.35 15.67 8.13
N ILE A 227 0.52 16.37 8.86
CA ILE A 227 1.27 15.78 9.97
C ILE A 227 0.39 15.77 11.21
N LEU A 228 0.13 14.59 11.76
CA LEU A 228 -0.59 14.45 13.02
C LEU A 228 0.42 14.54 14.19
N ARG A 229 -0.02 15.16 15.29
CA ARG A 229 0.78 15.34 16.51
C ARG A 229 0.78 14.09 17.37
#